data_AF-A0A349LVM6-F1
#
_entry.id   AF-A0A349LVM6-F1
#
_cell.length_a   1.000
_cell.length_b   1.000
_cell.length_c   1.000
_cell.angle_alpha   90.00
_cell.angle_beta   90.00
_cell.angle_gamma   90.00
#
_symmetry.space_group_name_H-M   'P 1'
#
loop_
_entity.id
_entity.type
_entity.pdbx_description
1 polymer ?
#
loop_
_entity_poly.entity_id
_entity_poly.type
_entity_poly.pdbx_seq_one_letter_code
_entity_poly.pdbx_strand_id
1 'polypeptide(L)'
;MVIIPAFRGRDNVEKLSLSDENGLVDFAAAGITSIKLRSGTSEIACTAGVGGVVTFQPGDLDLTSGYHPAQLILFSGAKPDGEVVAGPGLPANIQIQMFV
;
A
#
# COMPACT_ATOMS: atom_id res chain seq x y z
N MET A 1 4.31 9.85 -9.05
CA MET A 1 3.28 10.01 -7.98
C MET A 1 2.08 9.19 -8.38
N VAL A 2 1.55 8.36 -7.48
CA VAL A 2 0.39 7.50 -7.68
C VAL A 2 -0.75 8.05 -6.83
N ILE A 3 -1.90 8.33 -7.45
CA ILE A 3 -3.12 8.74 -6.74
C ILE A 3 -4.08 7.55 -6.76
N ILE A 4 -4.53 7.13 -5.58
CA ILE A 4 -5.46 6.02 -5.42
C ILE A 4 -6.81 6.59 -4.95
N PRO A 5 -7.88 6.43 -5.73
CA PRO A 5 -9.21 6.82 -5.29
C PRO A 5 -9.71 5.86 -4.21
N ALA A 6 -10.34 6.40 -3.16
CA ALA A 6 -10.92 5.65 -2.07
C ALA A 6 -12.34 6.15 -1.81
N PHE A 7 -13.31 5.23 -1.79
CA PHE A 7 -14.70 5.56 -1.50
C PHE A 7 -15.08 4.92 -0.18
N ARG A 8 -15.36 5.74 0.83
CA ARG A 8 -15.66 5.26 2.17
C ARG A 8 -16.85 4.31 2.17
N GLY A 9 -16.70 3.13 2.77
CA GLY A 9 -17.80 2.16 2.90
C GLY A 9 -18.26 1.49 1.59
N ARG A 10 -17.49 1.59 0.51
CA ARG A 10 -17.67 0.76 -0.69
C ARG A 10 -16.58 -0.31 -0.77
N ASP A 11 -16.93 -1.44 -1.38
CA ASP A 11 -16.02 -2.55 -1.67
C ASP A 11 -15.05 -2.22 -2.84
N ASN A 12 -14.47 -1.02 -2.90
CA ASN A 12 -13.48 -0.71 -3.93
C ASN A 12 -12.17 -1.44 -3.61
N VAL A 13 -11.79 -2.37 -4.49
CA VAL A 13 -10.53 -3.10 -4.39
C VAL A 13 -9.56 -2.47 -5.37
N GLU A 14 -8.49 -1.89 -4.85
CA GLU A 14 -7.41 -1.30 -5.63
C GLU A 14 -6.22 -2.25 -5.71
N LYS A 15 -5.46 -2.13 -6.80
CA LYS A 15 -4.28 -2.94 -7.09
C LYS A 15 -3.08 -2.07 -7.40
N LEU A 16 -1.95 -2.38 -6.80
CA LEU A 16 -0.67 -1.73 -7.05
C LEU A 16 0.39 -2.78 -7.37
N SER A 17 1.01 -2.68 -8.54
CA SER A 17 2.15 -3.54 -8.87
C SER A 17 3.44 -2.95 -8.32
N LEU A 18 4.19 -3.78 -7.59
CA LEU A 18 5.54 -3.49 -7.12
C LEU A 18 6.55 -4.16 -8.04
N SER A 19 7.50 -3.36 -8.52
CA SER A 19 8.63 -3.83 -9.33
C SER A 19 9.92 -3.17 -8.88
N ASP A 20 11.01 -3.94 -8.95
CA ASP A 20 12.38 -3.46 -8.78
C ASP A 20 13.15 -3.54 -10.11
N GLU A 21 14.48 -3.41 -10.06
CA GLU A 21 15.36 -3.50 -11.23
C GLU A 21 15.35 -4.86 -11.94
N ASN A 22 14.88 -5.92 -11.26
CA ASN A 22 14.80 -7.28 -11.78
C ASN A 22 13.40 -7.65 -12.27
N GLY A 23 12.43 -6.73 -12.16
CA GLY A 23 11.05 -6.93 -12.59
C GLY A 23 10.05 -6.90 -11.43
N LEU A 24 8.96 -7.65 -11.54
CA LEU A 24 7.93 -7.68 -10.49
C LEU A 24 8.48 -8.36 -9.23
N VAL A 25 8.21 -7.76 -8.08
CA VAL A 25 8.68 -8.28 -6.79
C VAL A 25 7.97 -9.60 -6.48
N ASP A 26 8.72 -10.68 -6.31
CA ASP A 26 8.18 -11.91 -5.75
C ASP A 26 8.17 -11.81 -4.22
N PHE A 27 7.00 -11.52 -3.65
CA PHE A 27 6.82 -11.38 -2.21
C PHE A 27 7.19 -12.65 -1.43
N ALA A 28 6.95 -13.83 -1.99
CA ALA A 28 7.27 -15.09 -1.33
C ALA A 28 8.79 -15.31 -1.31
N ALA A 29 9.46 -15.10 -2.45
CA ALA A 29 10.91 -15.18 -2.53
C ALA A 29 11.62 -14.11 -1.68
N ALA A 30 11.02 -12.91 -1.57
CA ALA A 30 11.50 -11.84 -0.70
C ALA A 30 11.19 -12.06 0.79
N GLY A 31 10.49 -13.14 1.15
CA GLY A 31 10.15 -13.46 2.54
C GLY A 31 9.20 -12.46 3.19
N ILE A 32 8.36 -11.78 2.40
CA ILE A 32 7.36 -10.85 2.90
C ILE A 32 6.24 -11.61 3.58
N THR A 33 5.97 -11.28 4.83
CA THR A 33 4.98 -11.94 5.69
C THR A 33 3.67 -11.14 5.80
N SER A 34 3.73 -9.82 5.66
CA SER A 34 2.55 -8.97 5.59
C SER A 34 2.85 -7.66 4.87
N ILE A 35 1.80 -7.01 4.37
CA ILE A 35 1.86 -5.73 3.70
C ILE A 35 0.79 -4.84 4.31
N LYS A 36 1.13 -3.59 4.61
CA LYS A 36 0.17 -2.60 5.09
C LYS A 36 0.23 -1.32 4.27
N LEU A 37 -0.92 -0.68 4.12
CA LEU A 37 -1.02 0.68 3.63
C LEU A 37 -1.38 1.58 4.81
N ARG A 38 -0.56 2.61 5.06
CA ARG A 38 -0.75 3.55 6.17
C ARG A 38 -0.92 4.97 5.64
N SER A 39 -1.86 5.72 6.20
CA SER A 39 -2.02 7.14 5.96
C SER A 39 -2.39 7.84 7.27
N GLY A 40 -1.53 8.75 7.75
CA GLY A 40 -1.67 9.32 9.08
C GLY A 40 -1.65 8.23 10.17
N THR A 41 -2.69 8.22 11.01
CA THR A 41 -2.90 7.20 12.05
C THR A 41 -3.72 5.99 11.58
N SER A 42 -4.25 6.01 10.35
CA SER A 42 -5.04 4.92 9.79
C SER A 42 -4.16 3.95 9.04
N GLU A 43 -4.39 2.66 9.22
CA GLU A 43 -3.72 1.60 8.46
C GLU A 43 -4.68 0.47 8.11
N ILE A 44 -4.43 -0.15 6.94
CA ILE A 44 -5.17 -1.31 6.48
C ILE A 44 -4.20 -2.42 6.09
N ALA A 45 -4.63 -3.67 6.24
CA ALA A 45 -3.90 -4.81 5.73
C ALA A 45 -4.08 -4.89 4.21
N CYS A 46 -3.00 -5.19 3.51
CA CYS A 46 -3.02 -5.48 2.09
C CYS A 46 -2.79 -6.97 1.84
N THR A 47 -3.31 -7.47 0.74
CA THR A 47 -3.08 -8.84 0.27
C THR A 47 -1.97 -8.85 -0.75
N ALA A 48 -0.94 -9.67 -0.51
CA ALA A 48 0.11 -9.99 -1.47
C ALA A 48 -0.47 -10.92 -2.56
N GLY A 49 -0.45 -10.47 -3.80
CA GLY A 49 -0.85 -11.22 -4.98
C GLY A 49 0.35 -11.72 -5.78
N VAL A 50 0.08 -12.64 -6.71
CA VAL A 50 1.09 -13.20 -7.61
C VAL A 50 1.64 -12.09 -8.52
N GLY A 51 2.96 -12.10 -8.74
CA GLY A 51 3.63 -11.14 -9.62
C GLY A 51 3.71 -9.73 -9.03
N GLY A 52 4.02 -9.60 -7.74
CA GLY A 52 4.26 -8.29 -7.12
C GLY A 52 3.02 -7.40 -6.99
N VAL A 53 1.82 -7.95 -7.18
CA VAL A 53 0.59 -7.16 -7.09
C VAL A 53 0.12 -7.09 -5.64
N VAL A 54 0.00 -5.89 -5.10
CA VAL A 54 -0.61 -5.63 -3.79
C VAL A 54 -2.05 -5.24 -4.00
N THR A 55 -2.97 -5.92 -3.32
CA THR A 55 -4.42 -5.67 -3.39
C THR A 55 -4.94 -5.17 -2.05
N PHE A 56 -5.73 -4.11 -2.03
CA PHE A 56 -6.23 -3.50 -0.78
C PHE A 56 -7.53 -2.72 -1.01
N GLN A 57 -8.24 -2.43 0.08
CA GLN A 57 -9.48 -1.65 0.06
C GLN A 57 -9.23 -0.30 0.74
N PRO A 58 -8.86 0.75 -0.01
CA PRO A 58 -8.50 2.02 0.60
C PRO A 58 -9.70 2.74 1.22
N GLY A 59 -10.93 2.37 0.86
CA GLY A 59 -12.16 2.83 1.51
C GLY A 59 -12.31 2.43 2.99
N ASP A 60 -11.53 1.45 3.46
CA ASP A 60 -11.49 1.01 4.86
C ASP A 60 -10.63 1.94 5.75
N LEU A 61 -9.85 2.83 5.15
CA LEU A 61 -9.09 3.83 5.90
C LEU A 61 -10.06 4.83 6.54
N ASP A 62 -9.90 5.08 7.84
CA ASP A 62 -10.67 6.08 8.57
C ASP A 62 -10.06 7.47 8.34
N LEU A 63 -10.30 8.01 7.15
CA LEU A 63 -9.83 9.33 6.71
C LEU A 63 -11.01 10.23 6.37
N THR A 64 -10.84 11.53 6.58
CA THR A 64 -11.78 12.53 6.06
C THR A 64 -11.63 12.66 4.54
N SER A 65 -12.63 13.24 3.87
CA SER A 65 -12.52 13.53 2.44
C SER A 65 -11.32 14.42 2.12
N GLY A 66 -10.60 14.14 1.04
CA GLY A 66 -9.43 14.91 0.61
C GLY A 66 -8.24 14.06 0.20
N TYR A 67 -7.11 14.71 -0.03
CA TYR A 67 -5.85 14.05 -0.39
C TYR A 67 -4.99 13.80 0.84
N HIS A 68 -4.58 12.54 1.01
CA HIS A 68 -3.76 12.13 2.14
C HIS A 68 -2.49 11.42 1.65
N PRO A 69 -1.30 11.82 2.12
CA PRO A 69 -0.10 11.05 1.83
C PRO A 69 -0.19 9.66 2.45
N ALA A 70 0.25 8.64 1.72
CA ALA A 70 0.24 7.26 2.20
C ALA A 70 1.58 6.56 2.01
N GLN A 71 1.80 5.56 2.84
CA GLN A 71 3.00 4.73 2.89
C GLN A 71 2.60 3.28 2.68
N LEU A 72 3.31 2.59 1.79
CA LEU A 72 3.24 1.16 1.66
C LEU A 72 4.39 0.53 2.44
N ILE A 73 4.05 -0.35 3.37
CA ILE A 73 4.98 -0.93 4.33
C ILE A 73 5.00 -2.45 4.13
N LEU A 74 6.18 -3.00 3.87
CA LEU A 74 6.41 -4.44 3.76
C LEU A 74 7.03 -4.97 5.05
N PHE A 75 6.51 -6.08 5.57
CA PHE A 75 7.05 -6.75 6.74
C PHE A 75 7.65 -8.09 6.32
N SER A 76 8.79 -8.45 6.89
CA SER A 76 9.46 -9.72 6.66
C SER A 76 10.12 -10.21 7.93
N GLY A 77 10.58 -11.46 7.94
CA GLY A 77 11.38 -11.97 9.06
C GLY A 77 12.67 -11.17 9.31
N ALA A 78 13.24 -10.57 8.25
CA ALA A 78 14.42 -9.71 8.35
C ALA A 78 14.09 -8.27 8.78
N LYS A 79 12.85 -7.81 8.55
CA LYS A 79 12.38 -6.46 8.89
C LYS A 79 11.04 -6.55 9.63
N PRO A 80 11.05 -6.96 10.91
CA PRO A 80 9.82 -7.14 11.68
C PRO A 80 9.11 -5.82 11.97
N ASP A 81 9.83 -4.70 12.03
CA ASP A 81 9.27 -3.36 12.24
C ASP A 81 8.66 -2.75 10.96
N GLY A 82 8.84 -3.43 9.82
CA GLY A 82 8.37 -3.00 8.51
C GLY A 82 9.33 -2.06 7.79
N GLU A 83 9.29 -2.09 6.47
CA GLU A 83 10.04 -1.22 5.58
C GLU A 83 9.08 -0.43 4.70
N VAL A 84 9.24 0.90 4.69
CA VAL A 84 8.49 1.75 3.77
C VAL A 84 9.14 1.66 2.39
N VAL A 85 8.40 1.12 1.41
CA VAL A 85 8.88 0.94 0.02
C VAL A 85 8.29 1.96 -0.94
N ALA A 86 7.19 2.60 -0.56
CA ALA A 86 6.58 3.69 -1.31
C ALA A 86 5.88 4.66 -0.34
N GLY A 87 5.93 5.95 -0.64
CA GLY A 87 5.32 7.03 0.13
C GLY A 87 6.09 8.35 0.06
N PRO A 88 5.75 9.34 0.89
CA PRO A 88 6.43 10.63 0.91
C PRO A 88 7.94 10.48 1.17
N GLY A 89 8.76 11.16 0.36
CA GLY A 89 10.22 11.12 0.48
C GLY A 89 10.89 9.94 -0.22
N LEU A 90 10.12 9.02 -0.84
CA LEU A 90 10.64 7.93 -1.66
C LEU A 90 10.38 8.18 -3.16
N PRO A 91 11.11 7.49 -4.07
CA PRO A 91 10.92 7.63 -5.51
C PRO A 91 9.47 7.36 -5.95
N ALA A 92 8.82 6.37 -5.33
CA ALA A 92 7.41 6.10 -5.50
C ALA A 92 6.59 6.80 -4.41
N ASN A 93 5.98 7.94 -4.73
CA ASN A 93 5.09 8.65 -3.80
C ASN A 93 3.62 8.24 -4.02
N ILE A 94 2.89 7.96 -2.93
CA ILE A 94 1.50 7.51 -2.92
C ILE A 94 0.62 8.55 -2.22
N GLN A 95 -0.52 8.87 -2.82
CA GLN A 95 -1.59 9.65 -2.20
C GLN A 95 -2.92 8.93 -2.30
N ILE A 96 -3.70 8.94 -1.22
CA ILE A 96 -5.08 8.49 -1.18
C ILE A 96 -5.99 9.69 -1.36
N GLN A 97 -6.87 9.63 -2.36
CA GLN A 97 -7.95 10.58 -2.52
C GLN A 97 -9.22 9.98 -1.94
N MET A 98 -9.60 10.45 -0.75
CA MET A 98 -10.79 9.97 -0.05
C MET A 98 -12.04 10.74 -0.49
N PHE A 99 -13.05 9.98 -0.90
CA PHE A 99 -14.40 10.44 -1.21
C PHE A 99 -15.36 9.88 -0.15
N VAL A 100 -16.20 10.75 0.41
CA VAL A 100 -17.33 10.40 1.29
C VAL A 100 -18.59 10.13 0.50
#